data_AF-A0A7X7QDF3-F1
#
_entry.id   AF-A0A7X7QDF3-F1
#
_cell.length_a   1.000
_cell.length_b   1.000
_cell.length_c   1.000
_cell.angle_alpha   90.00
_cell.angle_beta   90.00
_cell.angle_gamma   90.00
#
_symmetry.space_group_name_H-M   'P 1'
#
loop_
_entity.id
_entity.type
_entity.pdbx_description
1 polymer ?
#
loop_
_entity_poly.entity_id
_entity_poly.type
_entity_poly.pdbx_seq_one_letter_code
_entity_poly.pdbx_strand_id
1 'polypeptide(L)' 'MAATITFRPDDDARLALDELTADGTPVSRAVRDALVEAAARHAKARLRAEAEVLAADEDDRAEAAEVLRDMEALRAW' A
#
# COMPACT_ATOMS: atom_id res chain seq x y z
N MET A 1 -9.82 -24.18 4.84
CA MET A 1 -9.00 -25.11 4.04
C MET A 1 -8.21 -24.29 3.03
N ALA A 2 -6.94 -24.58 2.81
CA ALA A 2 -6.16 -23.90 1.77
C ALA A 2 -6.55 -24.45 0.40
N ALA A 3 -6.78 -23.56 -0.58
CA ALA A 3 -6.96 -23.94 -1.97
C ALA A 3 -5.59 -24.03 -2.66
N THR A 4 -5.39 -25.06 -3.48
CA THR A 4 -4.17 -25.21 -4.27
C THR A 4 -4.29 -24.39 -5.55
N ILE A 5 -3.22 -23.66 -5.89
CA ILE A 5 -3.07 -22.98 -7.18
C ILE A 5 -1.88 -23.59 -7.92
N THR A 6 -1.98 -23.68 -9.25
CA THR A 6 -0.85 -24.03 -10.11
C THR A 6 -0.25 -22.75 -10.65
N PHE A 7 1.04 -22.52 -10.41
CA PHE A 7 1.77 -21.35 -10.88
C PHE A 7 2.90 -21.80 -11.82
N ARG A 8 2.93 -21.22 -13.02
CA ARG A 8 4.00 -21.43 -13.99
C ARG A 8 4.86 -20.17 -14.03
N PRO A 9 6.02 -20.14 -13.35
CA PRO A 9 6.86 -18.96 -13.34
C PRO A 9 7.51 -18.75 -14.72
N ASP A 10 7.65 -17.49 -15.10
CA ASP A 10 8.58 -17.07 -16.14
C ASP A 10 10.02 -17.06 -15.59
N ASP A 11 10.98 -16.67 -16.42
CA ASP A 11 12.39 -16.71 -16.03
C ASP A 11 12.71 -15.73 -14.89
N ASP A 12 12.08 -14.55 -14.87
CA ASP A 12 12.26 -13.57 -13.80
C ASP A 12 11.68 -14.09 -12.48
N ALA A 13 10.48 -14.69 -12.51
CA ALA A 13 9.88 -15.29 -11.33
C ALA A 13 10.68 -16.50 -10.82
N ARG A 14 11.32 -17.27 -11.72
CA ARG A 14 12.23 -18.35 -11.32
C ARG A 14 13.44 -17.81 -10.59
N LEU A 15 14.11 -16.79 -11.13
CA LEU A 15 15.27 -16.16 -10.47
C LEU A 15 14.91 -15.57 -9.11
N ALA A 16 13.75 -14.92 -9.00
CA ALA A 16 13.25 -14.40 -7.74
C ALA A 16 12.97 -15.52 -6.73
N LEU A 17 12.36 -16.63 -7.17
CA LEU A 17 12.13 -17.79 -6.30
C LEU A 17 13.44 -18.43 -5.83
N ASP A 18 14.44 -18.56 -6.71
CA ASP A 18 15.76 -19.09 -6.36
C ASP A 18 16.41 -18.23 -5.27
N GLU A 19 16.40 -16.91 -5.41
CA GLU A 19 16.90 -15.97 -4.39
C GLU A 19 16.13 -16.09 -3.07
N LEU A 20 14.79 -16.02 -3.13
CA LEU A 20 13.93 -16.05 -1.94
C LEU A 20 13.95 -17.37 -1.18
N THR A 21 14.49 -18.44 -1.79
CA THR A 21 14.55 -19.77 -1.18
C THR A 21 15.98 -20.27 -0.99
N ALA A 22 16.99 -19.43 -1.28
CA ALA A 22 18.40 -19.78 -1.15
C ALA A 22 18.81 -20.19 0.28
N ASP A 23 18.06 -19.73 1.30
CA ASP A 23 18.26 -20.07 2.71
C ASP A 23 17.52 -21.36 3.16
N GLY A 24 16.89 -22.07 2.23
CA GLY A 24 16.08 -23.26 2.51
C GLY A 24 14.61 -22.95 2.84
N THR A 25 14.17 -21.69 2.70
CA THR A 25 12.75 -21.34 2.83
C THR A 25 11.90 -22.11 1.81
N PRO A 26 10.78 -22.73 2.22
CA PRO A 26 9.89 -23.41 1.29
C PRO A 26 9.29 -22.46 0.25
N VAL A 27 9.25 -22.86 -1.02
CA VAL A 27 8.65 -22.09 -2.13
C VAL A 27 7.24 -21.60 -1.79
N SER A 28 6.39 -22.45 -1.20
CA SER A 28 5.01 -22.07 -0.84
C SER A 28 4.95 -20.97 0.24
N ARG A 29 5.95 -20.90 1.12
CA ARG A 29 6.09 -19.80 2.08
C ARG A 29 6.52 -18.52 1.37
N ALA A 30 7.58 -18.59 0.57
CA ALA A 30 8.06 -17.43 -0.20
C ALA A 30 6.96 -16.83 -1.09
N VAL A 31 6.21 -17.66 -1.82
CA VAL A 31 5.09 -17.23 -2.67
C VAL A 31 3.98 -16.58 -1.85
N ARG A 32 3.60 -17.17 -0.71
CA ARG A 32 2.56 -16.61 0.15
C ARG A 32 2.98 -15.24 0.70
N ASP A 33 4.19 -15.15 1.22
CA ASP A 33 4.68 -13.94 1.88
C ASP A 33 4.82 -12.81 0.84
N ALA A 34 5.36 -13.11 -0.34
CA ALA A 34 5.44 -12.18 -1.47
C ALA A 34 4.05 -11.70 -1.94
N LEU A 35 3.06 -12.60 -2.01
CA LEU A 35 1.69 -12.25 -2.41
C LEU A 35 1.03 -11.31 -1.40
N VAL A 36 1.18 -11.60 -0.10
CA VAL A 36 0.65 -10.76 0.98
C VAL A 36 1.31 -9.38 0.97
N GLU A 37 2.63 -9.33 0.79
CA GLU A 37 3.35 -8.07 0.70
C GLU A 37 2.93 -7.25 -0.53
N ALA A 38 2.80 -7.89 -1.70
CA ALA A 38 2.34 -7.24 -2.91
C ALA A 38 0.92 -6.66 -2.75
N ALA A 39 0.01 -7.43 -2.13
CA ALA A 39 -1.34 -6.96 -1.84
C ALA A 39 -1.34 -5.75 -0.87
N ALA A 40 -0.52 -5.79 0.17
CA ALA A 40 -0.38 -4.68 1.11
C ALA A 40 0.17 -3.41 0.44
N ARG A 41 1.19 -3.55 -0.42
CA ARG A 41 1.74 -2.44 -1.21
C ARG A 41 0.69 -1.85 -2.15
N HIS A 42 -0.06 -2.70 -2.85
CA HIS A 42 -1.12 -2.27 -3.75
C HIS A 42 -2.23 -1.50 -3.01
N ALA A 43 -2.69 -2.03 -1.86
CA ALA A 43 -3.70 -1.36 -1.03
C ALA A 43 -3.22 0.02 -0.54
N LYS A 44 -1.97 0.12 -0.07
CA LYS A 44 -1.37 1.41 0.35
C LYS A 44 -1.27 2.41 -0.80
N ALA A 45 -0.84 1.96 -1.98
CA ALA A 45 -0.76 2.82 -3.16
C ALA A 45 -2.13 3.36 -3.56
N ARG A 46 -3.17 2.52 -3.53
CA ARG A 46 -4.55 2.96 -3.79
C ARG A 46 -5.03 3.99 -2.79
N LEU A 47 -4.86 3.73 -1.48
CA LEU A 47 -5.26 4.68 -0.43
C LEU A 47 -4.50 6.00 -0.54
N ARG A 48 -3.22 5.97 -0.91
CA ARG A 48 -2.43 7.18 -1.14
C ARG A 48 -2.99 7.98 -2.32
N ALA A 49 -3.32 7.32 -3.44
CA ALA A 49 -3.91 8.00 -4.59
C ALA A 49 -5.27 8.62 -4.23
N GLU A 50 -6.12 7.90 -3.47
CA GLU A 50 -7.39 8.44 -2.98
C GLU A 50 -7.18 9.64 -2.05
N ALA A 51 -6.20 9.59 -1.15
CA ALA A 51 -5.87 10.69 -0.25
C ALA A 51 -5.30 11.90 -1.01
N GLU A 52 -4.49 11.69 -2.04
CA GLU A 52 -3.96 12.76 -2.88
C GLU A 52 -5.09 13.46 -3.66
N VAL A 53 -6.09 12.71 -4.14
CA VAL A 53 -7.28 13.28 -4.76
C VAL A 53 -8.09 14.11 -3.75
N LEU A 54 -8.34 13.57 -2.56
CA LEU A 54 -9.08 14.29 -1.51
C LEU A 54 -8.34 15.56 -1.04
N ALA A 55 -7.02 15.48 -0.86
CA ALA A 55 -6.20 16.63 -0.46
C ALA A 55 -6.08 17.70 -1.56
N ALA A 56 -6.35 17.34 -2.82
CA ALA A 56 -6.36 18.28 -3.94
C ALA A 56 -7.71 19.01 -4.09
N ASP A 57 -8.72 18.68 -3.27
CA ASP A 57 -10.00 19.38 -3.26
C ASP A 57 -9.81 20.84 -2.79
N GLU A 58 -10.09 21.78 -3.70
CA GLU A 58 -9.85 23.21 -3.48
C GLU A 58 -10.86 23.81 -2.50
N ASP A 59 -12.10 23.33 -2.52
CA ASP A 59 -13.17 23.82 -1.64
C ASP A 59 -12.90 23.39 -0.20
N ASP A 60 -12.56 22.11 0.02
CA ASP A 60 -12.18 21.58 1.33
C ASP A 60 -10.94 22.30 1.90
N ARG A 61 -9.96 22.63 1.04
CA ARG A 61 -8.77 23.38 1.46
C ARG A 61 -9.08 24.82 1.84
N ALA A 62 -9.96 25.47 1.10
CA ALA A 62 -10.40 26.83 1.40
C ALA A 62 -11.15 26.87 2.74
N GLU A 63 -12.09 25.95 2.94
CA GLU A 63 -12.84 25.81 4.20
C GLU A 63 -11.91 25.53 5.39
N ALA A 64 -10.98 24.57 5.26
CA ALA A 64 -10.02 24.25 6.31
C ALA A 64 -9.14 25.47 6.68
N ALA A 65 -8.74 26.28 5.69
CA ALA A 65 -7.99 27.50 5.93
C ALA A 65 -8.81 28.57 6.67
N GLU A 66 -10.11 28.70 6.36
CA GLU A 66 -11.02 29.60 7.09
C GLU A 66 -11.16 29.18 8.56
N VAL A 67 -11.46 27.89 8.79
CA VAL A 67 -11.63 27.34 10.14
C VAL A 67 -10.35 27.52 10.97
N LEU A 68 -9.17 27.28 10.39
CA LEU A 68 -7.90 27.50 11.08
C LEU A 68 -7.71 28.96 11.51
N ARG A 69 -8.04 29.92 10.63
CA ARG A 69 -7.98 31.36 10.97
C ARG A 69 -8.93 31.70 12.13
N ASP A 70 -10.14 31.15 12.11
CA ASP A 70 -11.13 31.37 13.16
C ASP A 70 -10.67 30.76 14.50
N MET A 71 -10.09 29.55 14.48
CA MET A 71 -9.55 28.92 15.69
C MET A 71 -8.35 29.67 16.27
N GLU A 72 -7.47 30.21 15.43
CA GLU A 72 -6.33 31.03 15.84
C GLU A 72 -6.82 32.32 16.53
N ALA A 73 -7.85 32.97 15.98
CA ALA A 73 -8.46 34.16 16.56
C ALA A 73 -9.03 33.90 17.97
N LEU A 74 -9.66 32.73 18.18
CA LEU A 74 -10.17 32.32 19.49
C LEU A 74 -9.06 31.99 20.50
N ARG A 75 -7.90 31.50 20.05
CA ARG A 75 -6.76 31.16 20.91
C ARG A 75 -5.98 32.39 21.38
N ALA A 76 -6.04 33.49 20.64
CA ALA A 76 -5.33 34.73 20.95
C ALA A 76 -6.00 35.59 22.04
N TRP A 77 -7.13 35.13 22.58
CA TRP A 77 -7.86 35.70 23.72
C TRP A 77 -7.54 34.96 25.01
#